data_AF-A0A8H4BBU5-F1
#
_entry.id   AF-A0A8H4BBU5-F1
#
_cell.length_a   1.000
_cell.length_b   1.000
_cell.length_c   1.000
_cell.angle_alpha   90.00
_cell.angle_beta   90.00
_cell.angle_gamma   90.00
#
_symmetry.space_group_name_H-M   'P 1'
#
loop_
_entity.id
_entity.type
_entity.pdbx_description
1 polymer ?
#
loop_
_entity_poly.entity_id
_entity_poly.type
_entity_poly.pdbx_seq_one_letter_code
_entity_poly.pdbx_strand_id
1 'polypeptide(L)'
;MCSAIGATFAYIISRSLGSVAVIKLMGERLKKWNEQLVQHKQHMFNYMIVLRISPLPPNWTVNLGSPHLGVPIGPFFWGTFVGVAPPSFIHVQAGAALDRLSSSDKLELLTPINVLCLLAVAVVALIPVLVRRRFQSPPPISI
;
A
#
# COMPACT_ATOMS: atom_id res chain seq x y z
N MET A 1 -6.01 -1.35 -12.98
CA MET A 1 -7.43 -1.76 -13.07
C MET A 1 -7.87 -2.59 -11.86
N CYS A 2 -7.31 -3.78 -11.62
CA CYS A 2 -7.69 -4.67 -10.52
C CYS A 2 -7.71 -3.98 -9.14
N SER A 3 -6.66 -3.23 -8.78
CA SER A 3 -6.61 -2.51 -7.48
C SER A 3 -7.67 -1.43 -7.33
N ALA A 4 -8.09 -0.75 -8.40
CA ALA A 4 -9.10 0.30 -8.32
C ALA A 4 -10.50 -0.29 -8.10
N ILE A 5 -10.81 -1.41 -8.76
CA ILE A 5 -12.07 -2.14 -8.59
C ILE A 5 -12.15 -2.74 -7.18
N GLY A 6 -11.09 -3.41 -6.71
CA GLY A 6 -11.03 -3.95 -5.34
C GLY A 6 -11.13 -2.86 -4.27
N ALA A 7 -10.49 -1.70 -4.49
CA ALA A 7 -10.60 -0.55 -3.60
C ALA A 7 -12.02 0.02 -3.56
N THR A 8 -12.71 0.06 -4.70
CA THR A 8 -14.10 0.51 -4.81
C THR A 8 -15.06 -0.47 -4.13
N PHE A 9 -14.79 -1.77 -4.22
CA PHE A 9 -15.57 -2.79 -3.50
C PHE A 9 -15.38 -2.67 -1.98
N ALA A 10 -14.14 -2.50 -1.53
CA ALA A 10 -13.83 -2.23 -0.12
C ALA A 10 -14.46 -0.93 0.39
N TYR A 11 -14.53 0.11 -0.45
CA TYR A 11 -15.23 1.36 -0.16
C TYR A 11 -16.73 1.12 0.06
N ILE A 12 -17.38 0.31 -0.79
CA ILE A 12 -18.81 -0.01 -0.68
C ILE A 12 -19.09 -0.85 0.57
N ILE A 13 -18.27 -1.88 0.81
CA ILE A 13 -18.36 -2.72 2.02
C ILE A 13 -18.18 -1.84 3.27
N SER A 14 -17.17 -0.96 3.27
CA SER A 14 -16.92 -0.05 4.39
C SER A 14 -18.07 0.91 4.63
N ARG A 15 -18.71 1.40 3.56
CA ARG A 15 -19.93 2.22 3.64
C ARG A 15 -21.12 1.44 4.22
N SER A 16 -21.16 0.12 4.01
CA SER A 16 -22.23 -0.78 4.50
C SER A 16 -22.00 -1.28 5.93
N LEU A 17 -20.74 -1.43 6.39
CA LEU A 17 -20.41 -2.01 7.70
C LEU A 17 -20.64 -1.09 8.91
N GLY A 18 -21.12 0.14 8.69
CA GLY A 18 -21.41 1.10 9.75
C GLY A 18 -20.16 1.81 10.29
N SER A 19 -20.27 3.13 10.42
CA SER A 19 -19.16 4.04 10.78
C SER A 19 -18.51 3.73 12.13
N VAL A 20 -19.22 3.05 13.03
CA VAL A 20 -18.80 2.82 14.41
C VAL A 20 -17.57 1.91 14.49
N ALA A 21 -17.51 0.83 13.70
CA ALA A 21 -16.36 -0.09 13.73
C ALA A 21 -15.10 0.57 13.14
N VAL A 22 -15.26 1.34 12.06
CA VAL A 22 -14.15 2.02 11.38
C VAL A 22 -13.60 3.18 12.23
N ILE A 23 -14.48 3.97 12.86
CA ILE A 23 -14.08 5.06 13.76
C ILE A 23 -13.40 4.51 15.01
N LYS A 24 -13.86 3.38 15.57
CA LYS A 24 -13.22 2.78 16.75
C LYS A 24 -11.85 2.18 16.45
N LEU A 25 -11.66 1.63 15.25
CA LEU A 25 -10.38 1.03 14.83
C LEU A 25 -9.37 2.06 14.31
N MET A 26 -9.83 3.17 13.72
CA MET A 26 -8.97 4.12 12.99
C MET A 26 -9.19 5.60 13.33
N GLY A 27 -9.97 5.93 14.36
CA GLY A 27 -10.46 7.28 14.63
C GLY A 27 -9.39 8.37 14.67
N GLU A 28 -8.25 8.13 15.33
CA GLU A 28 -7.15 9.11 15.39
C GLU A 28 -6.49 9.36 14.03
N ARG A 29 -6.25 8.30 13.26
CA ARG A 29 -5.69 8.41 11.90
C ARG A 29 -6.68 9.07 10.97
N LEU A 30 -7.96 8.72 11.08
CA LEU A 30 -9.04 9.30 10.30
C LEU A 30 -9.22 10.79 10.62
N LYS A 31 -9.04 11.20 11.89
CA LYS A 31 -9.13 12.60 12.33
C LYS A 31 -8.00 13.45 11.76
N LYS A 32 -6.74 13.01 11.88
CA LYS A 32 -5.59 13.70 11.23
C LYS A 32 -5.79 13.82 9.72
N TRP A 33 -6.30 12.75 9.11
CA TRP A 33 -6.51 12.71 7.67
C TRP A 33 -7.69 13.59 7.24
N ASN A 34 -8.74 13.69 8.07
CA ASN A 34 -9.84 14.65 7.90
C ASN A 34 -9.36 16.09 8.00
N GLU A 35 -8.53 16.43 8.99
CA GLU A 35 -7.97 17.77 9.15
C GLU A 35 -7.13 18.18 7.92
N GLN A 36 -6.31 17.26 7.40
CA GLN A 36 -5.54 17.49 6.17
C GLN A 36 -6.42 17.58 4.90
N LEU A 37 -7.47 16.74 4.82
CA LEU A 37 -8.43 16.77 3.70
C LEU A 37 -9.28 18.05 3.71
N VAL A 38 -9.70 18.54 4.88
CA VAL A 38 -10.45 19.79 5.03
C VAL A 38 -9.61 20.98 4.55
N GLN A 39 -8.31 20.99 4.87
CA GLN A 39 -7.37 22.02 4.38
C GLN A 39 -7.15 21.97 2.86
N HIS A 40 -7.26 20.79 2.23
CA HIS A 40 -6.97 20.59 0.80
C HIS A 40 -8.19 20.20 -0.05
N LYS A 41 -9.42 20.51 0.42
CA LYS A 41 -10.67 20.11 -0.25
C LYS A 41 -10.73 20.50 -1.73
N GLN A 42 -10.12 21.63 -2.12
CA GLN A 42 -10.11 22.09 -3.51
C GLN A 42 -9.18 21.28 -4.44
N HIS A 43 -8.25 20.49 -3.89
CA HIS A 43 -7.30 19.66 -4.64
C HIS A 43 -7.37 18.18 -4.26
N MET A 44 -8.57 17.70 -3.93
CA MET A 44 -8.80 16.34 -3.41
C MET A 44 -8.25 15.23 -4.31
N PHE A 45 -8.32 15.41 -5.64
CA PHE A 45 -7.79 14.47 -6.62
C PHE A 45 -6.26 14.37 -6.57
N ASN A 46 -5.56 15.51 -6.61
CA ASN A 46 -4.10 15.56 -6.51
C ASN A 46 -3.62 15.02 -5.15
N TYR A 47 -4.32 15.38 -4.08
CA TYR A 47 -4.03 14.86 -2.74
C TYR A 47 -4.12 13.34 -2.69
N MET A 48 -5.16 12.75 -3.29
CA MET A 48 -5.31 11.30 -3.39
C MET A 48 -4.20 10.63 -4.20
N ILE A 49 -3.75 11.24 -5.30
CA ILE A 49 -2.63 10.71 -6.10
C ILE A 49 -1.35 10.71 -5.28
N VAL A 50 -0.99 11.86 -4.69
CA VAL A 50 0.22 12.00 -3.86
C VAL A 50 0.21 10.98 -2.73
N LEU A 51 -0.95 10.79 -2.10
CA LEU A 51 -1.08 9.86 -1.00
C LEU A 51 -1.00 8.38 -1.42
N ARG A 52 -1.39 8.04 -2.66
CA ARG A 52 -1.28 6.67 -3.20
C ARG A 52 0.12 6.35 -3.72
N ILE A 53 0.86 7.37 -4.16
CA ILE A 53 2.28 7.26 -4.52
C ILE A 53 3.14 7.20 -3.25
N SER A 54 2.74 7.95 -2.23
CA SER A 54 3.41 7.98 -0.94
C SER A 54 3.15 6.70 -0.13
N PRO A 55 4.17 6.13 0.54
CA PRO A 55 4.00 4.94 1.37
C PRO A 55 3.34 5.23 2.74
N LEU A 56 2.84 6.46 2.96
CA LEU A 56 2.42 6.97 4.28
C LEU A 56 1.24 6.18 4.89
N PRO A 57 0.00 6.19 4.34
CA PRO A 57 -1.07 5.33 4.82
C PRO A 57 -1.14 4.00 4.05
N PRO A 58 -1.35 2.88 4.75
CA PRO A 58 -1.69 1.62 4.10
C PRO A 58 -2.91 1.75 3.18
N ASN A 59 -2.92 1.03 2.05
CA ASN A 59 -4.03 1.08 1.09
C ASN A 59 -5.40 0.79 1.70
N TRP A 60 -5.47 -0.08 2.71
CA TRP A 60 -6.71 -0.40 3.42
C TRP A 60 -7.28 0.80 4.18
N THR A 61 -6.41 1.62 4.79
CA THR A 61 -6.81 2.83 5.52
C THR A 61 -7.53 3.82 4.62
N VAL A 62 -6.97 4.02 3.42
CA VAL A 62 -7.56 4.92 2.41
C VAL A 62 -8.87 4.34 1.89
N ASN A 63 -8.99 3.01 1.72
CA ASN A 63 -10.21 2.37 1.21
C ASN A 63 -11.37 2.36 2.22
N LEU A 64 -11.08 2.15 3.50
CA LEU A 64 -12.08 2.13 4.59
C LEU A 64 -12.41 3.55 5.11
N GLY A 65 -11.43 4.46 5.08
CA GLY A 65 -11.61 5.81 5.60
C GLY A 65 -12.29 6.77 4.64
N SER A 66 -12.03 6.65 3.33
CA SER A 66 -12.60 7.56 2.32
C SER A 66 -14.13 7.67 2.29
N PRO A 67 -14.95 6.59 2.46
CA PRO A 67 -16.41 6.75 2.49
C PRO A 67 -16.90 7.54 3.70
N HIS A 68 -16.18 7.46 4.81
CA HIS A 68 -16.51 8.14 6.06
C HIS A 68 -16.08 9.63 6.07
N LEU A 69 -15.15 9.99 5.18
CA LEU A 69 -14.63 11.35 5.01
C LEU A 69 -15.37 12.14 3.91
N GLY A 70 -16.39 11.54 3.29
CA GLY A 70 -17.19 12.19 2.24
C GLY A 70 -16.46 12.35 0.90
N VAL A 71 -15.43 11.53 0.66
CA VAL A 71 -14.66 11.55 -0.61
C VAL A 71 -15.53 10.94 -1.72
N PRO A 72 -15.89 11.68 -2.79
CA PRO A 72 -16.57 11.10 -3.95
C PRO A 72 -15.81 9.94 -4.60
N ILE A 73 -16.56 8.95 -5.10
CA ILE A 73 -16.03 7.74 -5.77
C ILE A 73 -15.19 8.08 -7.01
N GLY A 74 -15.54 9.13 -7.76
CA GLY A 74 -14.82 9.51 -8.99
C GLY A 74 -13.34 9.84 -8.73
N PRO A 75 -13.03 10.85 -7.90
CA PRO A 75 -11.65 11.16 -7.50
C PRO A 75 -10.95 10.00 -6.81
N PHE A 76 -11.70 9.17 -6.07
CA PHE A 76 -11.15 7.98 -5.44
C PHE A 76 -10.68 6.92 -6.44
N PHE A 77 -11.51 6.61 -7.44
CA PHE A 77 -11.21 5.64 -8.47
C PHE A 77 -10.04 6.12 -9.34
N TRP A 78 -10.12 7.34 -9.87
CA TRP A 78 -9.09 7.88 -10.74
C TRP A 78 -7.77 8.14 -10.01
N GLY A 79 -7.83 8.64 -8.77
CA GLY A 79 -6.63 8.85 -7.95
C GLY A 79 -5.94 7.54 -7.59
N THR A 80 -6.71 6.48 -7.31
CA THR A 80 -6.16 5.14 -7.09
C THR A 80 -5.63 4.53 -8.38
N PHE A 81 -6.31 4.72 -9.52
CA PHE A 81 -5.87 4.21 -10.81
C PHE A 81 -4.52 4.81 -11.23
N VAL A 82 -4.38 6.13 -11.13
CA VAL A 82 -3.14 6.84 -11.47
C VAL A 82 -2.05 6.59 -10.42
N GLY A 83 -2.39 6.68 -9.14
CA GLY A 83 -1.41 6.54 -8.06
C GLY A 83 -0.80 5.14 -7.92
N VAL A 84 -1.52 4.09 -8.35
CA VAL A 84 -1.02 2.70 -8.31
C VAL A 84 -0.17 2.36 -9.55
N ALA A 85 -0.23 3.14 -10.62
CA ALA A 85 0.51 2.85 -11.85
C ALA A 85 2.04 2.87 -11.67
N PRO A 86 2.67 3.90 -11.06
CA PRO A 86 4.13 3.92 -10.88
C PRO A 86 4.65 2.77 -9.98
N PRO A 87 4.06 2.49 -8.80
CA PRO A 87 4.46 1.34 -7.99
C PRO A 87 4.30 0.00 -8.72
N SER A 88 3.24 -0.14 -9.53
CA SER A 88 3.01 -1.37 -10.30
C SER A 88 4.08 -1.56 -11.37
N PHE A 89 4.50 -0.49 -12.05
CA PHE A 89 5.55 -0.56 -13.05
C PHE A 89 6.89 -0.99 -12.44
N ILE A 90 7.25 -0.45 -11.27
CA ILE A 90 8.46 -0.84 -10.53
C ILE A 90 8.40 -2.33 -10.15
N HIS A 91 7.26 -2.83 -9.66
CA HIS A 91 7.10 -4.24 -9.32
C HIS A 91 7.20 -5.17 -10.54
N VAL A 92 6.58 -4.79 -11.66
CA VAL A 92 6.64 -5.59 -12.90
C VAL A 92 8.06 -5.61 -13.44
N GLN A 93 8.77 -4.48 -13.43
CA GLN A 93 10.17 -4.43 -13.85
C GLN A 93 11.09 -5.27 -12.94
N ALA A 94 10.89 -5.19 -11.63
CA ALA A 94 11.62 -6.03 -10.68
C ALA A 94 11.34 -7.52 -10.92
N GLY A 95 10.07 -7.89 -11.13
CA GLY A 95 9.66 -9.25 -11.48
C GLY A 95 10.27 -9.74 -12.79
N ALA A 96 10.27 -8.91 -13.84
CA ALA A 96 10.86 -9.25 -15.14
C ALA A 96 12.39 -9.40 -15.06
N ALA A 97 13.06 -8.61 -14.22
CA ALA A 97 14.49 -8.78 -13.96
C ALA A 97 14.78 -10.12 -13.26
N LEU A 98 13.97 -10.48 -12.27
CA LEU A 98 14.06 -11.78 -11.59
C LEU A 98 13.76 -12.95 -12.55
N ASP A 99 12.76 -12.81 -13.42
CA ASP A 99 12.35 -13.84 -14.38
C ASP A 99 13.42 -14.09 -15.45
N ARG A 100 14.09 -13.03 -15.93
CA ARG A 100 15.24 -13.14 -16.83
C ARG A 100 16.41 -13.87 -16.18
N LEU A 101 16.69 -13.58 -14.91
CA LEU A 101 17.71 -14.30 -14.13
C LEU A 101 17.33 -15.77 -13.90
N SER A 102 16.03 -16.09 -13.87
CA SER A 102 15.53 -17.44 -13.66
C SER A 102 15.34 -18.27 -14.94
N SER A 103 15.25 -17.63 -16.10
CA SER A 103 14.97 -18.29 -17.39
C SER A 103 16.22 -18.63 -18.20
N SER A 104 17.37 -18.00 -17.89
CA SER A 104 18.69 -18.47 -18.35
C SER A 104 19.00 -19.79 -17.64
N ASP A 105 18.75 -20.89 -18.35
CA ASP A 105 18.98 -22.29 -18.04
C ASP A 105 18.88 -22.74 -16.56
N LYS A 106 18.00 -23.71 -16.27
CA LYS A 106 17.88 -24.28 -14.90
C LYS A 106 19.21 -24.86 -14.38
N LEU A 107 20.13 -25.21 -15.28
CA LEU A 107 21.50 -25.64 -14.96
C LEU A 107 22.40 -24.46 -14.55
N GLU A 108 22.18 -23.25 -15.09
CA GLU A 108 22.91 -22.04 -14.68
C GLU A 108 22.43 -21.48 -13.33
N LEU A 109 21.14 -21.63 -12.97
CA LEU A 109 20.62 -21.24 -11.66
C LEU A 109 21.31 -21.95 -10.47
N LEU A 110 21.73 -23.20 -10.66
CA LEU A 110 22.46 -24.00 -9.65
C LEU A 110 23.97 -23.71 -9.63
N THR A 111 24.46 -22.83 -10.49
CA THR A 111 25.84 -22.35 -10.43
C THR A 111 26.06 -21.67 -9.08
N PRO A 112 27.16 -21.94 -8.36
CA PRO A 112 27.41 -21.40 -7.01
C PRO A 112 27.32 -19.86 -6.94
N ILE A 113 27.61 -19.16 -8.03
CA ILE A 113 27.48 -17.70 -8.14
C ILE A 113 26.01 -17.23 -8.09
N ASN A 114 25.09 -17.96 -8.76
CA ASN A 114 23.67 -17.61 -8.84
C ASN A 114 22.94 -17.96 -7.54
N VAL A 115 23.33 -19.08 -6.90
CA VAL A 115 22.87 -19.44 -5.56
C VAL A 115 23.27 -18.37 -4.54
N LEU A 116 24.51 -17.86 -4.62
CA LEU A 116 24.97 -16.77 -3.76
C LEU A 116 24.17 -15.47 -4.00
N CYS A 117 23.90 -15.12 -5.26
CA CYS A 117 23.05 -13.98 -5.61
C CYS A 117 21.62 -14.12 -5.08
N LEU A 118 21.00 -15.31 -5.20
CA LEU A 118 19.67 -15.58 -4.66
C LEU A 118 19.64 -15.47 -3.14
N LEU A 119 20.67 -15.99 -2.46
CA LEU A 119 20.84 -15.82 -1.01
C LEU A 119 21.02 -14.35 -0.63
N ALA A 120 21.80 -13.59 -1.40
CA ALA A 120 21.98 -12.16 -1.17
C ALA A 120 20.66 -11.39 -1.33
N VAL A 121 19.87 -11.67 -2.37
CA VAL A 121 18.53 -11.09 -2.55
C VAL A 121 17.59 -11.46 -1.41
N ALA A 122 17.60 -12.72 -0.95
CA ALA A 122 16.81 -13.16 0.20
C ALA A 122 17.20 -12.44 1.49
N VAL A 123 18.50 -12.26 1.74
CA VAL A 123 19.01 -11.50 2.89
C VAL A 123 18.61 -10.04 2.78
N VAL A 124 18.75 -9.41 1.61
CA VAL A 124 18.34 -8.02 1.38
C VAL A 124 16.84 -7.84 1.59
N ALA A 125 16.01 -8.78 1.13
CA ALA A 125 14.57 -8.78 1.37
C ALA A 125 14.20 -8.95 2.87
N LEU A 126 15.06 -9.62 3.64
CA LEU A 126 14.93 -9.77 5.10
C LEU A 126 15.32 -8.51 5.88
N ILE A 127 16.16 -7.63 5.34
CA ILE A 127 16.57 -6.37 6.00
C ILE A 127 15.37 -5.53 6.45
N PRO A 128 14.39 -5.16 5.59
CA PRO A 128 13.26 -4.35 6.03
C PRO A 128 12.37 -5.07 7.04
N VAL A 129 12.33 -6.41 7.03
CA VAL A 129 11.58 -7.22 8.01
C VAL A 129 12.27 -7.21 9.36
N LEU A 130 13.61 -7.34 9.40
CA LEU A 130 14.39 -7.27 10.64
C LEU A 130 14.39 -5.87 11.24
N VAL A 131 14.52 -4.84 10.40
CA VAL A 131 14.40 -3.44 10.81
C VAL A 131 13.00 -3.18 11.38
N ARG A 132 11.92 -3.57 10.69
CA ARG A 132 10.56 -3.43 11.23
C ARG A 132 10.34 -4.22 12.51
N ARG A 133 10.90 -5.44 12.65
CA ARG A 133 10.84 -6.21 13.91
C ARG A 133 11.59 -5.55 15.06
N ARG A 134 12.69 -4.83 14.79
CA ARG A 134 13.44 -4.07 15.80
C ARG A 134 12.74 -2.76 16.17
N PHE A 135 12.02 -2.12 15.24
CA PHE A 135 11.32 -0.85 15.49
C PHE A 135 9.84 -1.00 15.90
N GLN A 136 9.20 -2.14 15.67
CA GLN A 136 7.90 -2.47 16.27
C GLN A 136 8.11 -3.01 17.68
N SER A 137 8.47 -2.12 18.60
CA SER A 137 8.25 -2.37 20.03
C SER A 137 6.73 -2.58 20.23
N PRO A 138 6.29 -3.62 20.96
CA PRO A 138 4.86 -3.85 21.20
C PRO A 138 4.24 -2.60 21.85
N PRO A 139 2.95 -2.28 21.55
CA PRO A 139 2.28 -1.18 22.24
C PRO A 139 2.29 -1.45 23.75
N PRO A 140 2.52 -0.43 24.60
CA PRO A 140 2.47 -0.61 26.05
C PRO A 140 1.05 -1.03 26.44
N ILE A 141 0.94 -2.18 27.09
CA ILE A 141 -0.28 -2.66 27.72
C ILE A 141 -0.52 -1.76 28.93
N SER A 142 -1.45 -0.82 28.82
CA SER A 142 -1.98 -0.09 29.97
C SER A 142 -3.01 -0.96 30.69
N ILE A 143 -2.62 -1.51 31.84
CA ILE A 143 -3.51 -2.00 32.89
C ILE A 143 -4.01 -0.80 33.68
#